data_AF-A0A7V2JF81-F1
#
_entry.id   AF-A0A7V2JF81-F1
#
_cell.length_a   1.000
_cell.length_b   1.000
_cell.length_c   1.000
_cell.angle_alpha   90.00
_cell.angle_beta   90.00
_cell.angle_gamma   90.00
#
_symmetry.space_group_name_H-M   'P 1'
#
loop_
_entity.id
_entity.type
_entity.pdbx_description
1 polymer ?
#
loop_
_entity_poly.entity_id
_entity_poly.type
_entity_poly.pdbx_seq_one_letter_code
_entity_poly.pdbx_strand_id
1 'polypeptide(L)' 'MGEISKELERWEKEKLEPVLKKYPERKEKFETLSKIEVKRVYTPEDIKKFDYMQDLGFPG' A
#
# COMPACT_ATOMS: atom_id res chain seq x y z
N MET A 1 -16.58 2.26 2.54
CA MET A 1 -15.28 1.55 2.54
C MET A 1 -15.49 0.15 1.99
N GLY A 2 -14.69 -0.25 1.00
CA GLY A 2 -14.68 -1.62 0.48
C GLY A 2 -14.14 -2.61 1.52
N GLU A 3 -14.36 -3.90 1.30
CA GLU A 3 -13.90 -4.98 2.19
C GLU A 3 -12.38 -4.93 2.41
N ILE A 4 -11.61 -4.72 1.34
CA ILE A 4 -10.15 -4.61 1.37
C ILE A 4 -9.70 -3.42 2.23
N SER A 5 -10.38 -2.27 2.11
CA SER A 5 -10.07 -1.08 2.92
C SER A 5 -10.32 -1.32 4.41
N LYS A 6 -11.38 -2.06 4.76
CA LYS A 6 -11.67 -2.41 6.17
C LYS A 6 -10.64 -3.38 6.74
N GLU A 7 -10.25 -4.40 5.97
CA GLU A 7 -9.25 -5.36 6.43
C GLU A 7 -7.85 -4.72 6.53
N LEU A 8 -7.52 -3.78 5.63
CA LEU A 8 -6.29 -3.00 5.73
C LEU A 8 -6.25 -2.18 7.03
N GLU A 9 -7.33 -1.44 7.35
CA GLU A 9 -7.42 -0.70 8.61
C GLU A 9 -7.31 -1.59 9.84
N ARG A 10 -7.93 -2.77 9.79
CA ARG A 10 -7.85 -3.76 10.87
C ARG A 10 -6.41 -4.26 11.04
N TRP A 11 -5.75 -4.63 9.94
CA TRP A 11 -4.36 -5.07 9.96
C TRP A 11 -3.42 -3.97 10.48
N GLU A 12 -3.62 -2.71 10.08
CA GLU A 12 -2.83 -1.58 10.56
C GLU A 12 -2.92 -1.46 12.09
N LYS A 13 -4.13 -1.51 12.64
CA LYS A 13 -4.37 -1.38 14.10
C LYS A 13 -3.93 -2.61 14.89
N GLU A 14 -4.30 -3.80 14.45
CA GLU A 14 -4.13 -5.03 15.23
C GLU A 14 -2.73 -5.64 15.08
N LYS A 15 -2.04 -5.39 13.96
CA LYS A 15 -0.76 -6.04 13.63
C LYS A 15 0.37 -5.05 13.42
N LEU A 16 0.18 -4.01 12.62
CA LEU A 16 1.27 -3.08 12.26
C LEU A 16 1.65 -2.19 13.44
N GLU A 17 0.70 -1.50 14.06
CA GLU A 17 0.97 -0.58 15.17
C GLU A 17 1.72 -1.23 16.35
N PRO A 18 1.34 -2.42 16.85
CA PRO A 18 2.08 -3.08 17.93
C PRO A 18 3.53 -3.42 17.54
N VAL A 19 3.74 -3.84 16.29
CA VAL A 19 5.08 -4.17 15.79
C VAL A 19 5.94 -2.92 15.68
N LEU A 20 5.41 -1.82 15.11
CA LEU A 20 6.14 -0.55 14.98
C LEU A 20 6.48 0.09 16.33
N LYS A 21 5.62 -0.07 17.34
CA LYS A 21 5.92 0.38 18.72
C LYS A 21 7.11 -0.36 19.33
N LYS A 22 7.26 -1.66 19.02
CA LYS A 22 8.36 -2.48 19.53
C LYS A 22 9.63 -2.34 18.69
N TYR A 23 9.46 -2.21 17.37
CA TYR A 23 10.51 -2.18 16.37
C TYR A 23 10.19 -1.07 15.35
N PRO A 24 10.60 0.17 15.62
CA PRO A 24 10.32 1.28 14.72
C PRO A 24 11.04 1.09 13.38
N GLU A 25 10.41 1.56 12.31
CA GLU A 25 11.03 1.58 10.99
C GLU A 25 12.22 2.54 10.94
N ARG A 26 13.17 2.28 10.03
CA ARG A 26 14.39 3.09 9.87
C ARG A 26 14.13 4.56 9.53
N LYS A 27 12.97 4.86 8.94
CA LYS A 27 12.55 6.18 8.49
C LYS A 27 11.04 6.28 8.65
N GLU A 28 10.54 7.48 8.92
CA GLU A 28 9.10 7.73 8.98
C GLU A 28 8.43 7.56 7.61
N LYS A 29 9.15 7.91 6.54
CA LYS A 29 8.71 7.81 5.15
C LYS A 29 9.79 7.19 4.27
N PHE A 30 9.34 6.48 3.24
CA PHE A 30 10.18 5.88 2.23
C PHE A 30 9.84 6.52 0.89
N GLU A 31 10.85 6.91 0.14
CA GLU A 31 10.69 7.60 -1.13
C GLU A 31 11.59 6.98 -2.18
N THR A 32 11.15 7.01 -3.44
CA THR A 32 12.01 6.68 -4.59
C THR A 32 13.04 7.80 -4.83
N LEU A 33 14.00 7.55 -5.73
CA LEU A 33 14.99 8.57 -6.13
C LEU A 33 14.33 9.82 -6.73
N SER A 34 13.13 9.66 -7.30
CA SER A 34 12.32 10.74 -7.85
C SER A 34 11.41 11.41 -6.81
N LYS A 35 11.61 11.13 -5.52
CA LYS A 35 10.84 11.67 -4.38
C LYS A 35 9.35 11.27 -4.39
N ILE A 36 9.04 10.09 -4.88
CA ILE A 36 7.69 9.53 -4.81
C ILE A 36 7.58 8.69 -3.54
N GLU A 37 6.63 9.03 -2.66
CA GLU A 37 6.38 8.29 -1.42
C GLU A 37 5.88 6.87 -1.70
N VAL A 38 6.50 5.90 -1.04
CA VAL A 38 6.22 4.46 -1.17
C VAL A 38 5.39 4.00 0.04
N LYS A 39 4.22 3.42 -0.23
CA LYS A 39 3.35 2.86 0.82
C LYS A 39 3.93 1.56 1.38
N ARG A 40 3.58 1.24 2.62
CA ARG A 40 3.98 -0.03 3.28
C ARG A 40 3.38 -1.25 2.58
N VAL A 41 2.12 -1.14 2.16
CA VAL A 41 1.38 -2.18 1.45
C VAL A 41 0.54 -1.51 0.37
N TYR A 42 0.55 -2.07 -0.83
CA TYR A 42 -0.35 -1.72 -1.92
C TYR A 42 -1.42 -2.79 -2.06
N THR A 43 -2.63 -2.36 -2.38
CA THR A 43 -3.84 -3.19 -2.45
C THR A 43 -4.58 -2.90 -3.76
N PRO A 44 -5.56 -3.73 -4.15
CA PRO A 44 -6.43 -3.40 -5.28
C PRO A 44 -7.16 -2.06 -5.16
N GLU A 45 -7.32 -1.54 -3.92
CA GLU A 45 -7.91 -0.22 -3.70
C GLU A 45 -7.03 0.92 -4.27
N ASP A 46 -5.72 0.70 -4.42
CA ASP A 46 -4.76 1.65 -4.96
C ASP A 46 -4.85 1.77 -6.50
N ILE A 47 -5.43 0.77 -7.15
CA ILE A 47 -5.57 0.70 -8.61
C ILE A 47 -7.03 0.53 -9.04
N LYS A 48 -8.00 1.04 -8.26
CA LYS A 48 -9.44 0.89 -8.57
C LYS A 48 -9.87 1.31 -9.97
N LYS A 49 -9.17 2.28 -10.55
CA LYS A 49 -9.47 2.83 -11.87
C LYS A 49 -8.63 2.22 -12.99
N PHE A 50 -7.76 1.28 -12.64
CA PHE A 50 -6.86 0.63 -13.58
C PHE A 50 -7.63 -0.44 -14.34
N ASP A 51 -7.70 -0.29 -15.66
CA ASP A 51 -8.19 -1.31 -16.57
C ASP A 51 -6.99 -2.02 -17.18
N TYR A 52 -6.78 -3.29 -16.81
CA TYR A 52 -5.64 -4.06 -17.29
C TYR A 52 -5.56 -4.06 -18.83
N MET A 53 -6.68 -4.22 -19.53
CA MET A 53 -6.67 -4.35 -20.99
C MET A 53 -6.41 -3.02 -21.69
N GLN A 54 -6.83 -1.90 -21.11
CA GLN A 54 -6.60 -0.57 -21.68
C GLN A 54 -5.26 0.04 -21.25
N ASP A 55 -4.88 -0.10 -19.99
CA ASP A 55 -3.74 0.60 -19.40
C ASP A 55 -2.42 -0.19 -19.50
N LEU A 56 -2.48 -1.52 -19.58
CA LEU A 56 -1.28 -2.39 -19.60
C LEU A 56 -1.23 -3.34 -20.81
N GLY A 57 -2.34 -3.99 -21.12
CA GLY A 57 -2.50 -4.90 -22.25
C GLY A 57 -1.60 -6.15 -22.19
N PHE A 58 -1.47 -6.80 -23.34
CA PHE A 58 -0.44 -7.82 -23.57
C PHE A 58 0.69 -7.20 -24.40
N PRO A 59 1.95 -7.57 -24.14
CA PRO A 59 3.07 -7.08 -24.94
C PRO A 59 3.03 -7.69 -26.35
N GLY A 60 3.16 -6.85 -27.38
CA GLY A 60 3.17 -7.24 -28.80
C GLY A 60 2.13 -6.48 -29.60
#